data_AF-A0A1G8SUG3-F1
#
_entry.id   AF-A0A1G8SUG3-F1
#
_cell.length_a   1.000
_cell.length_b   1.000
_cell.length_c   1.000
_cell.angle_alpha   90.00
_cell.angle_beta   90.00
_cell.angle_gamma   90.00
#
_symmetry.space_group_name_H-M   'P 1'
#
loop_
_entity.id
_entity.type
_entity.pdbx_description
1 polymer ?
#
loop_
_entity_poly.entity_id
_entity_poly.type
_entity_poly.pdbx_seq_one_letter_code
_entity_poly.pdbx_strand_id
1 'polypeptide(L)'
;MSFDKAEWQYDTARESYCEKYNKNPNSLTDEDEEIIWGFAGNHIALFIIWLIRHDFLGDLHHEEDFEEKDLEAVKNQEKTGMDIFSQYCDMKFTEEDICDEIAPFIEEYYEKKYLNDYCKCIGNEKVLSTTFSWEDYFKLEPVLDEAYKKFLESK
;
A
#
# COMPACT_ATOMS: atom_id res chain seq x y z
N MET A 1 -13.94 -9.77 1.63
CA MET A 1 -12.78 -10.67 1.84
C MET A 1 -11.51 -9.84 2.10
N SER A 2 -10.41 -10.37 2.66
CA SER A 2 -9.13 -9.63 2.73
C SER A 2 -8.20 -10.08 1.60
N PHE A 3 -7.69 -9.13 0.83
CA PHE A 3 -6.70 -9.34 -0.22
C PHE A 3 -5.26 -9.35 0.34
N ASP A 4 -4.95 -8.44 1.25
CA ASP A 4 -3.63 -8.36 1.92
C ASP A 4 -3.73 -7.75 3.31
N LYS A 5 -2.73 -7.98 4.16
CA LYS A 5 -2.62 -7.43 5.51
C LYS A 5 -1.16 -7.14 5.83
N ALA A 6 -0.86 -5.95 6.37
CA ALA A 6 0.49 -5.65 6.83
C ALA A 6 0.97 -6.65 7.91
N GLU A 7 0.05 -7.17 8.71
CA GLU A 7 0.32 -8.18 9.73
C GLU A 7 1.02 -9.42 9.15
N TRP A 8 0.73 -9.80 7.91
CA TRP A 8 1.36 -10.95 7.26
C TRP A 8 2.84 -10.76 6.98
N GLN A 9 3.32 -9.51 6.94
CA GLN A 9 4.73 -9.16 6.71
C GLN A 9 5.42 -8.59 7.95
N TYR A 10 4.70 -8.43 9.06
CA TYR A 10 5.18 -7.73 10.25
C TYR A 10 6.47 -8.35 10.82
N ASP A 11 6.52 -9.67 10.99
CA ASP A 11 7.70 -10.32 11.59
C ASP A 11 8.96 -10.12 10.71
N THR A 12 8.83 -10.25 9.39
CA THR A 12 9.94 -10.02 8.45
C THR A 12 10.36 -8.55 8.39
N ALA A 13 9.40 -7.62 8.44
CA ALA A 13 9.68 -6.19 8.54
C ALA A 13 10.41 -5.84 9.85
N ARG A 14 10.00 -6.47 10.96
CA ARG A 14 10.62 -6.30 12.27
C ARG A 14 12.06 -6.82 12.30
N GLU A 15 12.33 -7.97 11.69
CA GLU A 15 13.69 -8.48 11.51
C GLU A 15 14.54 -7.49 10.72
N SER A 16 14.04 -7.05 9.56
CA SER A 16 14.71 -6.08 8.70
C SER A 16 15.02 -4.77 9.41
N TYR A 17 14.06 -4.25 10.20
CA TYR A 17 14.25 -3.06 11.02
C TYR A 17 15.32 -3.27 12.09
N CYS A 18 15.25 -4.37 12.84
CA CYS A 18 16.21 -4.65 13.91
C CYS A 18 17.63 -4.80 13.38
N GLU A 19 17.81 -5.47 12.25
CA GLU A 19 19.11 -5.60 11.57
C GLU A 19 19.61 -4.23 11.08
N LYS A 20 18.77 -3.46 10.40
CA LYS A 20 19.11 -2.16 9.81
C LYS A 20 19.55 -1.13 10.85
N TYR A 21 18.88 -1.09 12.00
CA TYR A 21 19.13 -0.11 13.05
C TYR A 21 19.89 -0.68 14.26
N ASN A 22 20.34 -1.94 14.19
CA ASN A 22 21.02 -2.66 15.27
C ASN A 22 20.25 -2.58 16.61
N LYS A 23 18.93 -2.81 16.54
CA LYS A 23 18.00 -2.78 17.67
C LYS A 23 17.80 -4.17 18.25
N ASN A 24 17.51 -4.24 19.54
CA ASN A 24 17.12 -5.49 20.19
C ASN A 24 15.60 -5.68 20.02
N PRO A 25 15.14 -6.82 19.44
CA PRO A 25 13.72 -7.08 19.24
C PRO A 25 12.88 -7.04 20.52
N ASN A 26 13.48 -7.26 21.69
CA ASN A 26 12.79 -7.27 22.98
C ASN A 26 12.69 -5.89 23.66
N SER A 27 13.20 -4.83 23.02
CA SER A 27 13.22 -3.48 23.59
C SER A 27 12.85 -2.42 22.55
N LEU A 28 11.87 -2.73 21.71
CA LEU A 28 11.32 -1.79 20.72
C LEU A 28 10.40 -0.77 21.41
N THR A 29 10.48 0.48 20.98
CA THR A 29 9.57 1.57 21.41
C THR A 29 8.34 1.64 20.51
N ASP A 30 7.33 2.39 20.91
CA ASP A 30 6.14 2.64 20.07
C ASP A 30 6.52 3.31 18.72
N GLU A 31 7.53 4.17 18.71
CA GLU A 31 8.07 4.76 17.47
C GLU A 31 8.75 3.71 16.58
N ASP A 32 9.46 2.74 17.17
CA ASP A 32 10.05 1.63 16.41
C ASP A 32 8.94 0.78 15.78
N GLU A 33 7.86 0.51 16.52
CA GLU A 33 6.68 -0.23 16.05
C GLU A 33 5.99 0.48 14.88
N GLU A 34 5.79 1.79 14.96
CA GLU A 34 5.20 2.58 13.86
C GLU A 34 6.02 2.44 12.56
N ILE A 35 7.35 2.49 12.66
CA ILE A 35 8.23 2.31 11.49
C ILE A 35 8.13 0.88 10.95
N ILE A 36 8.09 -0.13 11.81
CA ILE A 36 7.97 -1.54 11.42
C ILE A 36 6.65 -1.79 10.69
N TRP A 37 5.54 -1.25 11.20
CA TRP A 37 4.25 -1.28 10.50
C TRP A 37 4.30 -0.54 9.18
N GLY A 38 4.99 0.59 9.14
CA GLY A 38 5.31 1.32 7.91
C GLY A 38 6.04 0.48 6.88
N PHE A 39 7.02 -0.32 7.30
CA PHE A 39 7.77 -1.25 6.43
C PHE A 39 6.87 -2.39 5.93
N ALA A 40 6.09 -2.98 6.84
CA ALA A 40 5.23 -4.13 6.55
C ALA A 40 4.08 -3.80 5.61
N GLY A 41 3.51 -2.60 5.72
CA GLY A 41 2.38 -2.14 4.92
C GLY A 41 2.77 -1.35 3.67
N ASN A 42 4.06 -1.11 3.42
CA ASN A 42 4.49 -0.15 2.39
C ASN A 42 4.00 -0.51 0.99
N HIS A 43 4.05 -1.79 0.59
CA HIS A 43 3.57 -2.22 -0.72
C HIS A 43 2.05 -2.04 -0.85
N ILE A 44 1.29 -2.24 0.23
CA ILE A 44 -0.16 -2.04 0.22
C ILE A 44 -0.47 -0.54 0.11
N ALA A 45 0.18 0.29 0.92
CA ALA A 45 0.02 1.74 0.92
C ALA A 45 0.30 2.37 -0.45
N LEU A 46 1.35 1.93 -1.16
CA LEU A 46 1.63 2.40 -2.51
C LEU A 46 0.52 2.04 -3.51
N PHE A 47 -0.08 0.85 -3.37
CA PHE A 47 -1.19 0.44 -4.22
C PHE A 47 -2.46 1.24 -3.93
N ILE A 48 -2.74 1.52 -2.65
CA ILE A 48 -3.87 2.35 -2.22
C ILE A 48 -3.78 3.76 -2.83
N ILE A 49 -2.58 4.36 -2.91
CA ILE A 49 -2.42 5.66 -3.58
C ILE A 49 -2.86 5.57 -5.04
N TRP A 50 -2.51 4.48 -5.74
CA TRP A 50 -2.93 4.29 -7.13
C TRP A 50 -4.46 4.17 -7.22
N LEU A 51 -5.11 3.44 -6.32
CA LEU A 51 -6.58 3.37 -6.27
C LEU A 51 -7.21 4.75 -6.06
N ILE A 52 -6.68 5.54 -5.11
CA ILE A 52 -7.17 6.90 -4.82
C ILE A 52 -7.05 7.81 -6.04
N ARG A 53 -5.91 7.77 -6.73
CA ARG A 53 -5.63 8.67 -7.88
C ARG A 53 -6.42 8.31 -9.12
N HIS A 54 -7.00 7.11 -9.16
CA HIS A 54 -7.84 6.61 -10.24
C HIS A 54 -9.32 6.49 -9.85
N ASP A 55 -9.70 7.00 -8.67
CA ASP A 55 -11.07 6.98 -8.15
C ASP A 55 -11.67 5.55 -8.06
N PHE A 56 -10.84 4.58 -7.61
CA PHE A 56 -11.21 3.17 -7.48
C PHE A 56 -11.48 2.70 -6.05
N LEU A 57 -11.53 3.61 -5.08
CA LEU A 57 -11.92 3.24 -3.72
C LEU A 57 -13.42 2.90 -3.64
N GLY A 58 -13.76 2.01 -2.71
CA GLY A 58 -15.15 1.65 -2.43
C GLY A 58 -15.92 2.77 -1.75
N ASP A 59 -17.25 2.70 -1.79
CA ASP A 59 -18.16 3.72 -1.25
C ASP A 59 -17.93 4.03 0.24
N LEU A 60 -17.40 3.07 1.01
CA LEU A 60 -17.08 3.22 2.43
C LEU A 60 -16.12 4.41 2.69
N HIS A 61 -15.25 4.73 1.72
CA HIS A 61 -14.26 5.79 1.83
C HIS A 61 -14.78 7.18 1.44
N HIS A 62 -16.08 7.29 1.14
CA HIS A 62 -16.74 8.53 0.72
C HIS A 62 -17.91 8.93 1.63
N GLU A 63 -18.02 8.34 2.83
CA GLU A 63 -19.16 8.56 3.71
C GLU A 63 -19.07 9.89 4.48
N GLU A 64 -17.87 10.45 4.67
CA GLU A 64 -17.66 11.69 5.43
C GLU A 64 -16.82 12.79 4.71
N ASP A 65 -17.14 14.07 4.98
CA ASP A 65 -16.40 15.24 4.48
C ASP A 65 -14.90 15.25 4.86
N PHE A 66 -14.52 14.54 5.94
CA PHE A 66 -13.13 14.42 6.37
C PHE A 66 -12.35 13.41 5.53
N GLU A 67 -13.00 12.33 5.10
CA GLU A 67 -12.39 11.29 4.25
C GLU A 67 -12.09 11.86 2.87
N GLU A 68 -13.06 12.54 2.24
CA GLU A 68 -12.87 13.14 0.92
C GLU A 68 -11.71 14.15 0.91
N LYS A 69 -11.55 14.94 1.97
CA LYS A 69 -10.40 15.86 2.11
C LYS A 69 -9.07 15.12 2.19
N ASP A 70 -9.04 13.97 2.83
CA ASP A 70 -7.84 13.16 2.96
C ASP A 70 -7.48 12.46 1.65
N LEU A 71 -8.48 12.01 0.88
CA LEU A 71 -8.29 11.51 -0.48
C LEU A 71 -7.73 12.59 -1.40
N GLU A 72 -8.29 13.80 -1.36
CA GLU A 72 -7.77 14.95 -2.11
C GLU A 72 -6.37 15.35 -1.63
N ALA A 73 -6.07 15.27 -0.33
CA ALA A 73 -4.72 15.51 0.19
C ALA A 73 -3.71 14.50 -0.36
N VAL A 74 -4.09 13.22 -0.53
CA VAL A 74 -3.23 12.21 -1.20
C VAL A 74 -3.02 12.57 -2.68
N LYS A 75 -4.08 12.94 -3.40
CA LYS A 75 -3.97 13.36 -4.82
C LYS A 75 -3.02 14.58 -4.97
N ASN A 76 -3.03 15.48 -4.00
CA ASN A 76 -2.15 16.65 -3.92
C ASN A 76 -0.77 16.40 -3.28
N GLN A 77 -0.45 15.15 -2.93
CA GLN A 77 0.82 14.73 -2.31
C GLN A 77 1.08 15.29 -0.90
N GLU A 78 0.03 15.71 -0.21
CA GLU A 78 0.05 16.25 1.15
C GLU A 78 -0.11 15.17 2.21
N LYS A 79 -0.77 14.06 1.85
CA LYS A 79 -0.87 12.82 2.63
C LYS A 79 -0.33 11.62 1.86
N THR A 80 0.07 10.59 2.58
CA THR A 80 0.61 9.34 2.04
C THR A 80 -0.46 8.24 2.04
N GLY A 81 -0.20 7.16 1.30
CA GLY A 81 -1.05 5.96 1.36
C GLY A 81 -1.03 5.27 2.71
N MET A 82 0.05 5.43 3.50
CA MET A 82 0.13 4.85 4.83
C MET A 82 -0.79 5.60 5.82
N ASP A 83 -0.94 6.91 5.64
CA ASP A 83 -1.90 7.70 6.44
C ASP A 83 -3.32 7.18 6.23
N ILE A 84 -3.71 6.93 4.98
CA ILE A 84 -5.03 6.37 4.66
C ILE A 84 -5.16 4.93 5.16
N PHE A 85 -4.16 4.10 4.87
CA PHE A 85 -4.19 2.67 5.17
C PHE A 85 -4.26 2.36 6.67
N SER A 86 -3.56 3.14 7.48
CA SER A 86 -3.59 2.99 8.94
C SER A 86 -4.87 3.56 9.55
N GLN A 87 -5.35 4.69 9.05
CA GLN A 87 -6.49 5.40 9.63
C GLN A 87 -7.85 4.80 9.26
N TYR A 88 -7.98 4.30 8.03
CA TYR A 88 -9.29 3.90 7.47
C TYR A 88 -9.40 2.42 7.13
N CYS A 89 -8.27 1.72 6.95
CA CYS A 89 -8.28 0.32 6.53
C CYS A 89 -7.80 -0.65 7.63
N ASP A 90 -7.55 -0.18 8.86
CA ASP A 90 -7.01 -0.99 9.97
C ASP A 90 -5.79 -1.86 9.56
N MET A 91 -4.94 -1.33 8.67
CA MET A 91 -3.79 -2.03 8.08
C MET A 91 -4.14 -3.33 7.32
N LYS A 92 -5.35 -3.41 6.75
CA LYS A 92 -5.86 -4.53 5.96
C LYS A 92 -6.45 -4.02 4.66
N PHE A 93 -6.04 -4.61 3.54
CA PHE A 93 -6.64 -4.31 2.24
C PHE A 93 -7.70 -5.37 1.93
N THR A 94 -8.92 -4.91 1.70
CA THR A 94 -10.12 -5.73 1.64
C THR A 94 -11.02 -5.35 0.47
N GLU A 95 -12.02 -6.18 0.23
CA GLU A 95 -13.04 -5.96 -0.80
C GLU A 95 -13.87 -4.69 -0.56
N GLU A 96 -14.03 -4.24 0.69
CA GLU A 96 -14.76 -3.01 1.02
C GLU A 96 -13.96 -1.75 0.64
N ASP A 97 -12.64 -1.89 0.45
CA ASP A 97 -11.77 -0.77 0.09
C ASP A 97 -11.79 -0.43 -1.40
N ILE A 98 -12.45 -1.23 -2.23
CA ILE A 98 -12.45 -1.07 -3.69
C ILE A 98 -13.86 -0.95 -4.25
N CYS A 99 -14.00 -0.28 -5.39
CA CYS A 99 -15.25 -0.28 -6.14
C CYS A 99 -15.40 -1.54 -7.02
N ASP A 100 -16.62 -1.85 -7.42
CA ASP A 100 -16.94 -3.02 -8.25
C ASP A 100 -16.20 -3.04 -9.60
N GLU A 101 -15.87 -1.87 -10.16
CA GLU A 101 -15.19 -1.74 -11.45
C GLU A 101 -13.80 -2.39 -11.43
N ILE A 102 -13.05 -2.19 -10.34
CA ILE A 102 -11.65 -2.62 -10.24
C ILE A 102 -11.52 -4.05 -9.69
N ALA A 103 -12.55 -4.60 -9.03
CA ALA A 103 -12.47 -5.91 -8.38
C ALA A 103 -11.92 -7.04 -9.28
N PRO A 104 -12.36 -7.19 -10.54
CA PRO A 104 -11.78 -8.18 -11.45
C PRO A 104 -10.28 -7.97 -11.74
N PHE A 105 -9.80 -6.73 -11.74
CA PHE A 105 -8.37 -6.44 -11.91
C PHE A 105 -7.57 -6.83 -10.66
N ILE A 106 -8.11 -6.60 -9.46
CA ILE A 106 -7.46 -7.00 -8.20
C ILE A 106 -7.21 -8.51 -8.17
N GLU A 107 -8.22 -9.31 -8.52
CA GLU A 107 -8.11 -10.78 -8.57
C GLU A 107 -7.08 -11.28 -9.61
N GLU A 108 -6.93 -10.58 -10.73
CA GLU A 108 -6.03 -10.99 -11.81
C GLU A 108 -4.59 -10.48 -11.67
N TYR A 109 -4.42 -9.31 -11.08
CA TYR A 109 -3.14 -8.60 -11.02
C TYR A 109 -2.58 -8.54 -9.61
N TYR A 110 -3.35 -8.05 -8.63
CA TYR A 110 -2.84 -7.79 -7.29
C TYR A 110 -2.32 -9.07 -6.64
N GLU A 111 -3.16 -10.10 -6.57
CA GLU A 111 -2.79 -11.36 -5.89
C GLU A 111 -1.69 -12.16 -6.61
N LYS A 112 -1.54 -11.97 -7.92
CA LYS A 112 -0.73 -12.86 -8.78
C LYS A 112 0.57 -12.24 -9.27
N LYS A 113 0.62 -10.92 -9.43
CA LYS A 113 1.69 -10.22 -10.16
C LYS A 113 2.21 -8.99 -9.44
N TYR A 114 1.36 -8.27 -8.70
CA TYR A 114 1.71 -6.96 -8.13
C TYR A 114 2.99 -6.99 -7.30
N LEU A 115 3.13 -7.93 -6.35
CA LEU A 115 4.31 -7.97 -5.49
C LEU A 115 5.62 -8.15 -6.28
N ASN A 116 5.59 -8.92 -7.37
CA ASN A 116 6.76 -9.10 -8.23
C ASN A 116 7.14 -7.81 -8.97
N ASP A 117 6.15 -7.05 -9.43
CA ASP A 117 6.38 -5.78 -10.10
C ASP A 117 6.84 -4.70 -9.11
N TYR A 118 6.22 -4.63 -7.94
CA TYR A 118 6.65 -3.81 -6.82
C TYR A 118 8.14 -4.03 -6.50
N CYS A 119 8.55 -5.28 -6.23
CA CYS A 119 9.94 -5.61 -5.91
C CYS A 119 10.94 -5.19 -7.01
N LYS A 120 10.57 -5.34 -8.29
CA LYS A 120 11.40 -4.91 -9.42
C LYS A 120 11.49 -3.39 -9.54
N CYS A 121 10.40 -2.67 -9.27
CA CYS A 121 10.34 -1.22 -9.38
C CYS A 121 11.13 -0.51 -8.29
N ILE A 122 10.97 -0.95 -7.04
CA ILE A 122 11.55 -0.24 -5.90
C ILE A 122 12.94 -0.75 -5.50
N GLY A 123 13.31 -1.95 -5.95
CA GLY A 123 14.55 -2.62 -5.58
C GLY A 123 14.36 -3.55 -4.38
N ASN A 124 14.88 -4.77 -4.49
CA ASN A 124 14.72 -5.82 -3.46
C ASN A 124 15.30 -5.39 -2.09
N GLU A 125 16.32 -4.54 -2.08
CA GLU A 125 16.94 -4.03 -0.86
C GLU A 125 16.02 -3.12 -0.03
N LYS A 126 14.99 -2.54 -0.65
CA LYS A 126 14.00 -1.67 -0.01
C LYS A 126 12.78 -2.42 0.51
N VAL A 127 12.50 -3.60 -0.03
CA VAL A 127 11.31 -4.40 0.31
C VAL A 127 11.36 -4.74 1.80
N LEU A 128 10.28 -4.43 2.53
CA LEU A 128 10.14 -4.62 3.99
C LEU A 128 11.24 -3.94 4.83
N SER A 129 11.97 -2.98 4.27
CA SER A 129 13.10 -2.31 4.93
C SER A 129 13.05 -0.78 4.80
N THR A 130 12.02 -0.24 4.17
CA THR A 130 11.81 1.20 3.97
C THR A 130 10.37 1.59 4.20
N THR A 131 10.17 2.84 4.65
CA THR A 131 8.88 3.51 4.65
C THR A 131 8.55 4.09 3.27
N PHE A 132 7.33 4.58 3.14
CA PHE A 132 6.83 5.26 1.95
C PHE A 132 7.77 6.35 1.40
N SER A 133 7.80 6.46 0.07
CA SER A 133 8.30 7.64 -0.63
C SER A 133 7.52 7.88 -1.92
N TRP A 134 7.24 9.15 -2.23
CA TRP A 134 6.64 9.54 -3.51
C TRP A 134 7.52 9.16 -4.71
N GLU A 135 8.85 9.15 -4.55
CA GLU A 135 9.75 8.70 -5.61
C GLU A 135 9.51 7.24 -5.98
N ASP A 136 9.33 6.36 -5.00
CA ASP A 136 9.03 4.95 -5.25
C ASP A 136 7.61 4.77 -5.80
N TYR A 137 6.64 5.57 -5.35
CA TYR A 137 5.31 5.61 -5.96
C TYR A 137 5.38 5.96 -7.47
N PHE A 138 6.09 7.02 -7.85
CA PHE A 138 6.17 7.44 -9.26
C PHE A 138 6.94 6.46 -10.16
N LYS A 139 7.76 5.56 -9.59
CA LYS A 139 8.33 4.43 -10.34
C LYS A 139 7.31 3.32 -10.58
N LEU A 140 6.40 3.13 -9.63
CA LEU A 140 5.41 2.06 -9.64
C LEU A 140 4.15 2.41 -10.45
N GLU A 141 3.67 3.66 -10.35
CA GLU A 141 2.49 4.18 -11.05
C GLU A 141 2.43 3.78 -12.55
N PRO A 142 3.46 4.06 -13.39
CA PRO A 142 3.39 3.68 -14.81
C PRO A 142 3.32 2.17 -15.06
N VAL A 143 3.77 1.34 -14.10
CA VAL A 143 3.66 -0.13 -14.20
C VAL A 143 2.25 -0.60 -13.87
N LEU A 144 1.62 0.01 -12.87
CA LEU A 144 0.22 -0.23 -12.52
C LEU A 144 -0.71 0.21 -13.66
N ASP A 145 -0.48 1.39 -14.23
CA ASP A 145 -1.24 1.91 -15.37
C ASP A 145 -1.18 0.96 -16.56
N GLU A 146 0.02 0.51 -16.91
CA GLU A 146 0.22 -0.42 -18.02
C GLU A 146 -0.39 -1.81 -17.74
N ALA A 147 -0.35 -2.27 -16.49
CA ALA A 147 -0.99 -3.51 -16.08
C ALA A 147 -2.52 -3.42 -16.21
N TYR A 148 -3.11 -2.32 -15.73
CA TYR A 148 -4.54 -2.07 -15.81
C TYR A 148 -5.00 -1.92 -17.26
N LYS A 149 -4.24 -1.18 -18.08
CA LYS A 149 -4.50 -1.05 -19.51
C LYS A 149 -4.51 -2.40 -20.23
N LYS A 150 -3.50 -3.25 -19.98
CA LYS A 150 -3.45 -4.61 -20.57
C LYS A 150 -4.63 -5.48 -20.15
N PHE A 151 -5.04 -5.35 -18.89
CA PHE A 151 -6.21 -6.03 -18.39
C PHE A 151 -7.48 -5.62 -19.16
N LEU A 152 -7.69 -4.32 -19.36
CA LEU A 152 -8.80 -3.81 -20.16
C LEU A 152 -8.76 -4.28 -21.63
N GLU A 153 -7.57 -4.37 -22.23
CA GLU A 153 -7.38 -4.87 -23.60
C GLU A 153 -7.59 -6.39 -23.75
N SER A 154 -7.56 -7.13 -22.65
CA SER A 154 -7.73 -8.59 -22.62
C SER A 154 -9.18 -9.05 -22.41
N LYS A 155 -10.09 -8.12 -22.12
CA LYS A 155 -11.55 -8.34 -22.01
C LYS A 155 -12.22 -8.21 -23.38
#